data_AF-A2E6G9-F1
#
_entry.id   AF-A2E6G9-F1
#
_cell.length_a   1.000
_cell.length_b   1.000
_cell.length_c   1.000
_cell.angle_alpha   90.00
_cell.angle_beta   90.00
_cell.angle_gamma   90.00
#
_symmetry.space_group_name_H-M   'P 1'
#
loop_
_entity.id
_entity.type
_entity.pdbx_description
1 polymer ?
#
loop_
_entity_poly.entity_id
_entity_poly.type
_entity_poly.pdbx_seq_one_letter_code
_entity_poly.pdbx_strand_id
1 'polypeptide(L)'
;MSKGEINQTHYDKLMEIYTGYNDVYNALYRLKTNDEEKLNAIYKKIKQNLIDCYHIRPDAIIAAISQLSIYNNRYMKSYLAIAKQIVDEYHLNSIE
;
A
#
# COMPACT_ATOMS: atom_id res chain seq x y z
N MET A 1 -1.86 -17.43 38.24
CA MET A 1 -2.54 -17.42 36.92
C MET A 1 -1.54 -16.87 35.91
N SER A 2 -0.88 -17.73 35.13
CA SER A 2 0.08 -17.27 34.11
C SER A 2 -0.69 -16.83 32.85
N LYS A 3 -0.81 -15.52 32.66
CA LYS A 3 -1.39 -14.90 31.45
C LYS A 3 -0.33 -14.09 30.68
N GLY A 4 0.94 -14.50 30.76
CA GLY A 4 2.06 -13.58 30.51
C GLY A 4 3.05 -13.90 29.39
N GLU A 5 3.03 -15.10 28.77
CA GLU A 5 4.20 -15.52 27.97
C GLU A 5 3.89 -16.02 26.55
N ILE A 6 2.63 -16.18 26.15
CA ILE A 6 2.30 -16.82 24.86
C ILE A 6 2.20 -15.87 23.65
N ASN A 7 2.05 -14.55 23.81
CA ASN A 7 1.59 -13.71 22.69
C ASN A 7 2.56 -12.68 22.10
N GLN A 8 3.69 -12.35 22.74
CA GLN A 8 4.61 -11.34 22.17
C GLN A 8 5.38 -11.92 20.98
N THR A 9 5.93 -13.13 21.11
CA THR A 9 6.74 -13.79 20.08
C THR A 9 5.95 -14.18 18.83
N HIS A 10 4.66 -14.50 18.95
CA HIS A 10 3.81 -14.76 17.78
C HIS A 10 3.45 -13.47 17.05
N TYR A 11 3.15 -12.41 17.80
CA TYR A 11 2.88 -11.09 17.23
C TYR A 11 4.11 -10.53 16.50
N ASP A 12 5.29 -10.58 17.12
CA ASP A 12 6.52 -10.05 16.53
C ASP A 12 6.87 -10.77 15.22
N LYS A 13 6.73 -12.11 15.19
CA LYS A 13 6.91 -12.92 13.97
C LYS A 13 5.91 -12.56 12.88
N LEU A 14 4.64 -12.36 13.24
CA LEU A 14 3.61 -11.94 12.28
C LEU A 14 3.92 -10.55 11.71
N MET A 15 4.31 -9.61 12.57
CA MET A 15 4.70 -8.27 12.17
C MET A 15 5.91 -8.26 11.25
N GLU A 16 6.90 -9.12 11.51
CA GLU A 16 8.06 -9.30 10.64
C GLU A 16 7.65 -9.78 9.24
N ILE A 17 6.80 -10.80 9.15
CA ILE A 17 6.29 -11.33 7.87
C ILE A 17 5.52 -10.25 7.07
N TYR A 18 4.75 -9.41 7.75
CA TYR A 18 3.93 -8.35 7.13
C TYR A 18 4.58 -6.96 7.14
N THR A 19 5.88 -6.86 7.43
CA THR A 19 6.57 -5.56 7.51
C THR A 19 6.49 -4.80 6.18
N GLY A 20 6.69 -5.49 5.05
CA GLY A 20 6.58 -4.87 3.73
C GLY A 20 5.19 -4.33 3.41
N TYR A 21 4.14 -5.05 3.84
CA TYR A 21 2.75 -4.61 3.72
C TYR A 21 2.52 -3.34 4.55
N ASN A 22 2.92 -3.38 5.82
CA ASN A 22 2.75 -2.26 6.75
C ASN A 22 3.52 -1.01 6.28
N ASP A 23 4.72 -1.17 5.75
CA ASP A 23 5.53 -0.07 5.23
C ASP A 23 4.86 0.66 4.06
N VAL A 24 4.23 -0.08 3.15
CA VAL A 24 3.49 0.50 2.03
C VAL A 24 2.30 1.31 2.52
N TYR A 25 1.46 0.72 3.38
CA TYR A 25 0.28 1.43 3.89
C TYR A 25 0.67 2.60 4.79
N ASN A 26 1.72 2.47 5.61
CA ASN A 26 2.27 3.60 6.37
C ASN A 26 2.71 4.75 5.45
N ALA A 27 3.35 4.45 4.32
CA ALA A 27 3.73 5.47 3.33
C ALA A 27 2.50 6.15 2.69
N LEU A 28 1.46 5.37 2.36
CA LEU A 28 0.22 5.88 1.79
C LEU A 28 -0.57 6.75 2.79
N TYR A 29 -0.67 6.34 4.06
CA TYR A 29 -1.33 7.13 5.10
C TYR A 29 -0.57 8.41 5.43
N ARG A 30 0.77 8.39 5.36
CA ARG A 30 1.63 9.55 5.65
C ARG A 30 1.98 10.38 4.41
N LEU A 31 1.31 10.12 3.28
CA LEU A 31 1.57 10.80 2.02
C LEU A 31 1.34 12.31 2.18
N LYS A 32 2.41 13.09 1.98
CA LYS A 32 2.36 14.55 2.12
C LYS A 32 3.20 15.28 1.07
N THR A 33 3.28 14.70 -0.11
CA THR A 33 4.13 15.19 -1.19
C THR A 33 3.44 15.04 -2.54
N ASN A 34 3.75 15.95 -3.46
CA ASN A 34 3.38 15.90 -4.88
C ASN A 34 4.61 15.65 -5.77
N ASP A 35 5.74 15.31 -5.16
CA ASP A 35 7.01 15.07 -5.83
C ASP A 35 6.96 13.72 -6.56
N GLU A 36 7.05 13.76 -7.88
CA GLU A 36 6.90 12.61 -8.76
C GLU A 36 7.91 11.49 -8.46
N GLU A 37 9.15 11.82 -8.08
CA GLU A 37 10.15 10.82 -7.73
C GLU A 37 9.76 10.08 -6.46
N LYS A 38 9.24 10.81 -5.47
CA LYS A 38 8.74 10.21 -4.22
C LYS A 38 7.50 9.36 -4.46
N LEU A 39 6.60 9.78 -5.35
CA LEU A 39 5.42 8.99 -5.71
C LEU A 39 5.82 7.70 -6.43
N ASN A 40 6.77 7.78 -7.37
CA ASN A 40 7.31 6.61 -8.06
C ASN A 40 8.00 5.64 -7.08
N ALA A 41 8.69 6.15 -6.06
CA ALA A 41 9.27 5.30 -5.01
C ALA A 41 8.20 4.55 -4.21
N ILE A 42 7.06 5.19 -3.90
CA ILE A 42 5.93 4.53 -3.23
C ILE A 42 5.31 3.47 -4.14
N TYR A 43 5.12 3.78 -5.42
CA TYR A 43 4.62 2.83 -6.41
C TYR A 43 5.50 1.57 -6.53
N LYS A 44 6.83 1.74 -6.62
CA LYS A 44 7.76 0.60 -6.65
C LYS A 44 7.63 -0.30 -5.42
N LYS A 45 7.43 0.29 -4.23
CA LYS A 45 7.18 -0.47 -3.01
C LYS A 45 5.83 -1.20 -3.04
N ILE A 46 4.79 -0.57 -3.60
CA ILE A 46 3.49 -1.23 -3.81
C ILE A 46 3.64 -2.47 -4.69
N LYS A 47 4.31 -2.32 -5.83
CA LYS A 47 4.55 -3.44 -6.76
C LYS A 47 5.31 -4.57 -6.08
N GLN A 48 6.49 -4.26 -5.54
CA GLN A 48 7.35 -5.26 -4.92
C GLN A 48 6.68 -5.94 -3.73
N ASN A 49 6.15 -5.16 -2.78
CA ASN A 49 5.66 -5.74 -1.53
C ASN A 49 4.24 -6.28 -1.70
N LEU A 50 3.29 -5.50 -2.23
CA LEU A 50 1.89 -5.92 -2.28
C LEU A 50 1.62 -6.93 -3.41
N ILE A 51 2.14 -6.69 -4.60
CA ILE A 51 1.80 -7.49 -5.79
C ILE A 51 2.76 -8.68 -5.91
N ASP A 52 4.07 -8.46 -5.87
CA ASP A 52 5.04 -9.53 -6.11
C ASP A 52 5.19 -10.44 -4.88
N CYS A 53 5.26 -9.90 -3.66
CA CYS A 53 5.41 -10.71 -2.45
C CYS A 53 4.09 -11.24 -1.87
N TYR A 54 3.06 -10.39 -1.74
CA TYR A 54 1.78 -10.81 -1.13
C TYR A 54 0.70 -11.19 -2.14
N HIS A 55 0.97 -11.09 -3.46
CA HIS A 55 0.03 -11.44 -4.52
C HIS A 55 -1.34 -10.75 -4.42
N ILE A 56 -1.36 -9.54 -3.88
CA ILE A 56 -2.57 -8.72 -3.80
C ILE A 56 -2.89 -8.21 -5.19
N ARG A 57 -4.15 -8.38 -5.60
CA ARG A 57 -4.59 -7.94 -6.91
C ARG A 57 -4.50 -6.42 -7.07
N PRO A 58 -4.04 -5.92 -8.23
CA PRO A 58 -3.92 -4.47 -8.49
C PRO A 58 -5.22 -3.66 -8.30
N ASP A 59 -6.37 -4.24 -8.67
CA ASP A 59 -7.70 -3.62 -8.49
C ASP A 59 -8.05 -3.38 -7.03
N ALA A 60 -7.74 -4.33 -6.14
CA ALA A 60 -7.93 -4.18 -4.70
C ALA A 60 -7.04 -3.07 -4.12
N ILE A 61 -5.81 -2.92 -4.64
CA ILE A 61 -4.89 -1.86 -4.21
C ILE A 61 -5.41 -0.49 -4.64
N ILE A 62 -5.93 -0.35 -5.86
CA ILE A 62 -6.53 0.90 -6.34
C ILE A 62 -7.75 1.27 -5.50
N ALA A 63 -8.61 0.31 -5.19
CA ALA A 63 -9.76 0.54 -4.30
C ALA A 63 -9.30 1.06 -2.93
N ALA A 64 -8.25 0.46 -2.35
CA ALA A 64 -7.68 0.92 -1.09
C ALA A 64 -7.12 2.35 -1.20
N ILE A 65 -6.35 2.66 -2.25
CA ILE A 65 -5.82 4.00 -2.51
C ILE A 65 -6.95 5.03 -2.64
N SER A 66 -8.03 4.68 -3.34
CA SER A 66 -9.20 5.55 -3.50
C SER A 66 -9.92 5.82 -2.18
N GLN A 67 -9.97 4.85 -1.27
CA GLN A 67 -10.55 5.07 0.06
C GLN A 67 -9.64 5.97 0.91
N LEU A 68 -8.32 5.76 0.85
CA LEU A 68 -7.35 6.58 1.58
C LEU A 68 -7.37 8.04 1.14
N SER A 69 -7.54 8.28 -0.15
CA SER A 69 -7.48 9.63 -0.70
C SER A 69 -8.58 10.55 -0.17
N ILE A 70 -9.74 9.99 0.20
CA ILE A 70 -10.89 10.72 0.79
C ILE A 70 -10.51 11.38 2.12
N TYR A 71 -9.62 10.76 2.89
CA TYR A 71 -9.20 11.26 4.20
C TYR A 71 -8.01 12.23 4.12
N ASN A 72 -7.35 12.31 2.97
CA ASN A 72 -6.18 13.15 2.76
C ASN A 72 -6.27 13.94 1.44
N ASN A 73 -7.42 14.62 1.28
CA ASN A 73 -7.83 15.32 0.06
C ASN A 73 -6.80 16.33 -0.47
N ARG A 74 -5.98 16.92 0.41
CA ARG A 74 -4.90 17.84 0.02
C ARG A 74 -3.94 17.22 -1.00
N TYR A 75 -3.71 15.91 -0.92
CA TYR A 75 -2.81 15.16 -1.79
C TYR A 75 -3.54 14.23 -2.76
N MET A 76 -4.81 14.52 -3.08
CA MET A 76 -5.61 13.73 -4.01
C MET A 76 -4.88 13.48 -5.35
N LYS A 77 -4.20 14.49 -5.88
CA LYS A 77 -3.40 14.37 -7.12
C LYS A 77 -2.31 13.30 -7.01
N SER A 78 -1.67 13.20 -5.85
CA SER A 78 -0.62 12.22 -5.59
C SER A 78 -1.18 10.80 -5.53
N TYR A 79 -2.32 10.61 -4.86
CA TYR A 79 -2.99 9.31 -4.84
C TYR A 79 -3.43 8.89 -6.25
N LEU A 80 -3.99 9.82 -7.04
CA LEU A 80 -4.36 9.57 -8.44
C LEU A 80 -3.14 9.23 -9.31
N ALA A 81 -2.00 9.88 -9.11
CA ALA A 81 -0.77 9.57 -9.84
C ALA A 81 -0.28 8.14 -9.56
N ILE A 82 -0.29 7.72 -8.28
CA ILE A 82 0.06 6.35 -7.90
C ILE A 82 -0.93 5.35 -8.49
N ALA A 83 -2.24 5.61 -8.37
CA ALA A 83 -3.27 4.74 -8.92
C ALA A 83 -3.17 4.60 -10.44
N LYS A 84 -2.89 5.70 -11.14
CA LYS A 84 -2.68 5.72 -12.59
C LYS A 84 -1.51 4.82 -13.00
N GLN A 85 -0.38 4.86 -12.29
CA GLN A 85 0.75 3.96 -12.58
C GLN A 85 0.37 2.48 -12.47
N ILE A 86 -0.47 2.12 -11.50
CA ILE A 86 -0.99 0.76 -11.37
C ILE A 86 -1.93 0.39 -12.54
N VAL A 87 -2.86 1.28 -12.90
CA VAL A 87 -3.78 1.04 -14.03
C VAL A 87 -3.01 0.89 -15.35
N ASP A 88 -2.06 1.78 -15.60
CA ASP A 88 -1.28 1.82 -16.84
C ASP A 88 -0.42 0.54 -16.98
N GLU A 89 0.23 0.09 -15.90
CA GLU A 89 1.11 -1.09 -15.94
C GLU A 89 0.33 -2.41 -16.00
N TYR A 90 -0.76 -2.55 -15.25
CA TYR A 90 -1.54 -3.80 -15.19
C TYR A 90 -2.72 -3.83 -16.16
N HIS A 91 -2.83 -2.83 -17.04
CA HIS A 91 -3.87 -2.70 -18.05
C HIS A 91 -5.28 -2.96 -17.51
N LEU A 92 -5.59 -2.39 -16.34
CA LEU A 92 -6.87 -2.57 -15.64
C LEU A 92 -8.05 -1.84 -16.31
N ASN A 93 -7.87 -1.44 -17.56
CA ASN A 93 -8.94 -0.90 -18.39
C ASN A 93 -9.95 -2.02 -18.62
N SER A 94 -11.06 -1.96 -17.89
CA SER A 94 -12.24 -2.77 -18.12
C SER A 94 -12.63 -2.72 -19.60
N ILE A 95 -12.33 -3.78 -20.34
CA ILE A 95 -13.03 -4.16 -21.56
C ILE A 95 -13.37 -5.64 -21.42
N GLU A 96 -14.50 -5.90 -20.78
CA GLU A 96 -15.52 -6.83 -21.25
C GLU A 96 -16.88 -6.13 -21.14
#